data_AF-A0A376KMP6-F1
#
_entry.id   AF-A0A376KMP6-F1
#
_cell.length_a   1.000
_cell.length_b   1.000
_cell.length_c   1.000
_cell.angle_alpha   90.00
_cell.angle_beta   90.00
_cell.angle_gamma   90.00
#
_symmetry.space_group_name_H-M   'P 1'
#
loop_
_entity.id
_entity.type
_entity.pdbx_description
1 polymer ?
#
loop_
_entity_poly.entity_id
_entity_poly.type
_entity_poly.pdbx_seq_one_letter_code
_entity_poly.pdbx_strand_id
1 'polypeptide(L)'
;MVKVLGDRSMRTCVNATECTSGDEDQQPGTSVAGTGFAPMLEEAVKVNTEQLVKLVNGTEKPTAANLAKLRPAVLTVTAGVIKALQRDPDNAALTGRLAGELAMADTVETALLMRRMIMTGMSEPNATEQPRAIADGERRIEALDREIAALKNEMELKRELARNSVLTIIERENERVGNNPMIQQTDNADSRMHTLEVPDEE
;
A
#
# COMPACT_ATOMS: atom_id res chain seq x y z
N MET A 1 6.56 -9.97 -12.93
CA MET A 1 6.30 -9.20 -14.17
C MET A 1 5.12 -9.77 -14.95
N VAL A 2 5.14 -11.05 -15.34
CA VAL A 2 4.04 -11.72 -16.07
C VAL A 2 2.68 -11.60 -15.37
N LYS A 3 2.64 -11.75 -14.03
CA LYS A 3 1.38 -11.61 -13.28
C LYS A 3 0.73 -10.21 -13.41
N VAL A 4 1.54 -9.16 -13.48
CA VAL A 4 1.06 -7.76 -13.53
C VAL A 4 0.71 -7.37 -14.97
N LEU A 5 1.62 -7.61 -15.91
CA LEU A 5 1.50 -7.14 -17.30
C LEU A 5 0.91 -8.16 -18.28
N GLY A 6 0.77 -9.40 -17.84
CA GLY A 6 0.51 -10.52 -18.73
C GLY A 6 1.75 -10.87 -19.55
N ASP A 7 1.69 -12.01 -20.24
CA ASP A 7 2.68 -12.40 -21.22
C ASP A 7 2.07 -12.46 -22.62
N ARG A 8 2.94 -12.39 -23.62
CA ARG A 8 2.58 -12.62 -25.01
C ARG A 8 3.79 -13.23 -25.69
N SER A 9 3.62 -14.45 -26.18
CA SER A 9 4.60 -15.06 -27.07
C SER A 9 4.50 -14.42 -28.46
N MET A 10 5.64 -14.05 -29.04
CA MET A 10 5.74 -13.64 -30.44
C MET A 10 6.95 -14.30 -31.08
N ARG A 11 6.74 -14.97 -32.22
CA ARG A 11 7.83 -15.51 -33.04
C ARG A 11 8.50 -14.39 -33.84
N THR A 12 9.82 -14.32 -33.76
CA THR A 12 10.63 -13.24 -34.37
C THR A 12 11.18 -13.61 -35.75
N CYS A 13 11.21 -14.89 -36.12
CA CYS A 13 11.76 -15.35 -37.38
C CYS A 13 10.89 -14.97 -38.60
N VAL A 14 11.57 -14.64 -39.70
CA VAL A 14 10.98 -14.10 -40.94
C VAL A 14 10.31 -15.19 -41.77
N ASN A 15 10.81 -16.43 -41.69
CA ASN A 15 10.32 -17.56 -42.47
C ASN A 15 9.69 -18.62 -41.56
N ALA A 16 8.41 -18.96 -41.80
CA ALA A 16 7.63 -19.83 -40.91
C ALA A 16 8.19 -21.26 -40.81
N THR A 17 8.88 -21.73 -41.85
CA THR A 17 9.56 -23.04 -41.90
C THR A 17 10.87 -23.09 -41.11
N GLU A 18 11.45 -21.93 -40.77
CA GLU A 18 12.66 -21.81 -39.96
C GLU A 18 12.35 -21.54 -38.48
N CYS A 19 11.09 -21.22 -38.15
CA CYS A 19 10.60 -21.09 -36.79
C CYS A 19 10.26 -22.45 -36.15
N THR A 20 11.24 -23.35 -36.05
CA THR A 20 11.11 -24.63 -35.34
C THR A 20 11.40 -24.52 -33.84
N SER A 21 11.96 -23.39 -33.39
CA SER A 21 12.21 -23.11 -31.98
C SER A 21 10.96 -22.55 -31.31
N GLY A 22 10.37 -23.33 -30.41
CA GLY A 22 9.28 -22.90 -29.53
C GLY A 22 8.33 -24.03 -29.13
N ASP A 23 8.22 -24.31 -27.84
CA ASP A 23 7.24 -25.26 -27.27
C ASP A 23 5.79 -24.79 -27.47
N GLU A 24 4.81 -25.66 -27.21
CA GLU A 24 3.37 -25.39 -27.41
C GLU A 24 2.90 -24.10 -26.72
N ASP A 25 3.56 -23.70 -25.63
CA ASP A 25 3.32 -22.46 -24.87
C ASP A 25 3.57 -21.18 -25.67
N GLN A 26 4.18 -21.28 -26.86
CA GLN A 26 4.45 -20.15 -27.74
C GLN A 26 3.42 -19.99 -28.87
N GLN A 27 2.39 -20.84 -28.92
CA GLN A 27 1.32 -20.76 -29.93
C GLN A 27 0.40 -19.54 -29.73
N PRO A 28 -0.14 -18.95 -30.81
CA PRO A 28 -1.13 -17.89 -30.69
C PRO A 28 -2.33 -18.36 -29.85
N GLY A 29 -2.59 -17.72 -28.70
CA GLY A 29 -3.69 -18.05 -27.79
C GLY A 29 -3.28 -18.57 -26.40
N THR A 30 -1.99 -18.77 -26.14
CA THR A 30 -1.46 -19.21 -24.83
C THR A 30 -1.15 -18.06 -23.85
N SER A 31 -1.37 -16.81 -24.26
CA SER A 31 -1.06 -15.61 -23.46
C SER A 31 -1.97 -15.47 -22.24
N VAL A 32 -1.36 -15.21 -21.07
CA VAL A 32 -2.03 -14.92 -19.81
C VAL A 32 -2.25 -13.41 -19.69
N ALA A 33 -3.49 -13.00 -19.43
CA ALA A 33 -3.81 -11.60 -19.17
C ALA A 33 -3.17 -11.13 -17.85
N GLY A 34 -2.62 -9.92 -17.85
CA GLY A 34 -2.12 -9.27 -16.64
C GLY A 34 -3.26 -8.92 -15.68
N THR A 35 -3.00 -9.03 -14.39
CA THR A 35 -3.96 -8.65 -13.34
C THR A 35 -3.80 -7.18 -12.90
N GLY A 36 -2.81 -6.46 -13.43
CA GLY A 36 -2.42 -5.12 -13.00
C GLY A 36 -1.76 -5.08 -11.62
N PHE A 37 -1.47 -3.87 -11.12
CA PHE A 37 -0.82 -3.67 -9.81
C PHE A 37 -1.74 -3.80 -8.60
N ALA A 38 -3.07 -3.69 -8.74
CA ALA A 38 -3.98 -3.69 -7.59
C ALA A 38 -3.86 -4.94 -6.69
N PRO A 39 -3.85 -6.19 -7.22
CA PRO A 39 -3.68 -7.38 -6.38
C PRO A 39 -2.29 -7.47 -5.72
N MET A 40 -1.28 -6.89 -6.38
CA MET A 40 0.08 -6.82 -5.81
C MET A 40 0.12 -5.84 -4.64
N LEU A 41 -0.54 -4.70 -4.79
CA LEU A 41 -0.67 -3.68 -3.75
C LEU A 41 -1.44 -4.22 -2.54
N GLU A 42 -2.60 -4.84 -2.75
CA GLU A 42 -3.42 -5.40 -1.67
C GLU A 42 -2.65 -6.43 -0.82
N GLU A 43 -1.93 -7.34 -1.48
CA GLU A 43 -1.11 -8.32 -0.80
C GLU A 43 0.05 -7.66 -0.02
N ALA A 44 0.70 -6.65 -0.62
CA ALA A 44 1.76 -5.92 0.06
C ALA A 44 1.23 -5.15 1.29
N VAL A 45 0.05 -4.53 1.19
CA VAL A 45 -0.62 -3.87 2.33
C VAL A 45 -0.91 -4.87 3.43
N LYS A 46 -1.46 -6.04 3.09
CA LYS A 46 -1.77 -7.09 4.06
C LYS A 46 -0.52 -7.57 4.79
N VAL A 47 0.52 -7.96 4.04
CA VAL A 47 1.80 -8.44 4.61
C VAL A 47 2.44 -7.38 5.51
N ASN A 48 2.50 -6.12 5.04
CA ASN A 48 3.07 -5.02 5.82
C ASN A 48 2.25 -4.75 7.09
N THR A 49 0.91 -4.80 7.01
CA THR A 49 0.03 -4.59 8.17
C THR A 49 0.25 -5.68 9.22
N GLU A 50 0.22 -6.94 8.82
CA GLU A 50 0.43 -8.08 9.74
C GLU A 50 1.80 -8.00 10.43
N GLN A 51 2.85 -7.63 9.68
CA GLN A 51 4.19 -7.50 10.22
C GLN A 51 4.34 -6.28 11.14
N LEU A 52 3.78 -5.12 10.77
CA LEU A 52 3.82 -3.93 11.62
C LEU A 52 3.02 -4.13 12.91
N VAL A 53 1.88 -4.81 12.87
CA VAL A 53 1.10 -5.13 14.08
C VAL A 53 1.92 -5.96 15.05
N LYS A 54 2.64 -6.99 14.58
CA LYS A 54 3.55 -7.80 15.43
C LYS A 54 4.68 -6.98 16.04
N LEU A 55 5.19 -5.99 15.31
CA LEU A 55 6.25 -5.11 15.78
C LEU A 55 5.73 -4.08 16.80
N VAL A 56 4.55 -3.51 16.56
CA VAL A 56 3.94 -2.46 17.37
C VAL A 56 3.30 -3.02 18.64
N ASN A 57 2.73 -4.22 18.62
CA ASN A 57 2.20 -4.85 19.84
C ASN A 57 3.29 -5.53 20.69
N GLY A 58 4.54 -5.56 20.22
CA GLY A 58 5.68 -6.15 20.91
C GLY A 58 5.82 -7.68 20.80
N THR A 59 5.00 -8.34 19.98
CA THR A 59 5.15 -9.79 19.67
C THR A 59 6.51 -10.07 19.04
N GLU A 60 6.97 -9.19 18.15
CA GLU A 60 8.31 -9.21 17.57
C GLU A 60 9.10 -7.97 17.98
N LYS A 61 10.38 -8.15 18.34
CA LYS A 61 11.28 -7.01 18.60
C LYS A 61 11.65 -6.33 17.27
N PRO A 62 11.81 -4.99 17.23
CA PRO A 62 12.22 -4.25 16.03
C PRO A 62 13.73 -4.42 15.76
N THR A 63 14.13 -5.64 15.40
CA THR A 63 15.48 -5.98 14.94
C THR A 63 15.59 -5.74 13.44
N ALA A 64 16.82 -5.62 12.93
CA ALA A 64 17.05 -5.48 11.49
C ALA A 64 16.38 -6.62 10.68
N ALA A 65 16.41 -7.85 11.20
CA ALA A 65 15.78 -9.01 10.56
C ALA A 65 14.25 -8.88 10.48
N ASN A 66 13.58 -8.42 11.55
CA ASN A 66 12.11 -8.28 11.54
C ASN A 66 11.64 -7.04 10.77
N LEU A 67 12.46 -5.99 10.71
CA LEU A 67 12.21 -4.81 9.89
C LEU A 67 12.39 -5.13 8.39
N ALA A 68 13.33 -6.00 8.04
CA ALA A 68 13.53 -6.47 6.66
C ALA A 68 12.39 -7.35 6.11
N LYS A 69 11.49 -7.84 6.97
CA LYS A 69 10.26 -8.54 6.55
C LYS A 69 9.20 -7.58 6.02
N LEU A 70 9.27 -6.30 6.39
CA LEU A 70 8.49 -5.27 5.71
C LEU A 70 8.99 -5.20 4.27
N ARG A 71 8.15 -4.76 3.33
CA ARG A 71 8.58 -4.46 1.95
C ARG A 71 8.85 -2.97 1.76
N PRO A 72 9.98 -2.41 2.22
CA PRO A 72 10.35 -1.05 1.88
C PRO A 72 11.29 -1.06 0.68
N ALA A 73 10.81 -0.61 -0.47
CA ALA A 73 11.68 -0.42 -1.62
C ALA A 73 12.51 0.88 -1.50
N VAL A 74 11.89 1.98 -1.01
CA VAL A 74 12.58 3.26 -0.74
C VAL A 74 12.51 3.71 0.73
N LEU A 75 11.43 3.37 1.44
CA LEU A 75 11.14 3.93 2.77
C LEU A 75 11.63 3.03 3.90
N THR A 76 12.84 3.29 4.42
CA THR A 76 13.39 2.50 5.53
C THR A 76 12.64 2.78 6.84
N VAL A 77 11.96 1.75 7.38
CA VAL A 77 11.36 1.81 8.73
C VAL A 77 12.43 1.49 9.75
N THR A 78 12.71 2.43 10.65
CA THR A 78 13.70 2.24 11.71
C THR A 78 13.06 1.71 13.00
N ALA A 79 13.87 1.12 13.88
CA ALA A 79 13.41 0.72 15.21
C ALA A 79 12.88 1.92 16.03
N GLY A 80 13.34 3.13 15.75
CA GLY A 80 12.83 4.35 16.38
C GLY A 80 11.38 4.64 15.99
N VAL A 81 11.03 4.46 14.71
CA VAL A 81 9.64 4.61 14.21
C VAL A 81 8.71 3.61 14.90
N ILE A 82 9.13 2.34 14.99
CA ILE A 82 8.33 1.31 15.70
C ILE A 82 8.14 1.67 17.18
N LYS A 83 9.20 2.13 17.86
CA LYS A 83 9.10 2.55 19.27
C LYS A 83 8.22 3.79 19.46
N ALA A 84 8.17 4.69 18.47
CA ALA A 84 7.26 5.83 18.50
C ALA A 84 5.81 5.35 18.37
N LEU A 85 5.52 4.48 17.37
CA LEU A 85 4.21 3.87 17.21
C LEU A 85 3.77 3.09 18.45
N GLN A 86 4.66 2.34 19.10
CA GLN A 86 4.37 1.62 20.35
C GLN A 86 3.85 2.51 21.48
N ARG A 87 4.27 3.78 21.52
CA ARG A 87 3.90 4.74 22.58
C ARG A 87 2.71 5.61 22.20
N ASP A 88 2.29 5.57 20.94
CA ASP A 88 1.22 6.39 20.43
C ASP A 88 -0.15 5.77 20.79
N PRO A 89 -1.10 6.54 21.35
CA PRO A 89 -2.45 6.05 21.61
C PRO A 89 -3.21 5.64 20.34
N ASP A 90 -2.90 6.26 19.20
CA ASP A 90 -3.55 5.99 17.90
C ASP A 90 -2.76 4.99 17.04
N ASN A 91 -1.93 4.15 17.68
CA ASN A 91 -1.00 3.26 17.00
C ASN A 91 -1.65 2.34 15.96
N ALA A 92 -2.89 1.91 16.15
CA ALA A 92 -3.60 1.04 15.23
C ALA A 92 -3.88 1.74 13.89
N ALA A 93 -4.37 2.99 13.96
CA ALA A 93 -4.64 3.80 12.77
C ALA A 93 -3.34 4.20 12.07
N LEU A 94 -2.31 4.60 12.82
CA LEU A 94 -1.00 4.95 12.27
C LEU A 94 -0.28 3.75 11.65
N THR A 95 -0.44 2.56 12.23
CA THR A 95 0.12 1.31 11.68
C THR A 95 -0.49 0.97 10.33
N GLY A 96 -1.83 1.04 10.20
CA GLY A 96 -2.50 0.80 8.92
C GLY A 96 -2.11 1.82 7.85
N ARG A 97 -1.96 3.09 8.22
CA ARG A 97 -1.48 4.15 7.30
C ARG A 97 -0.06 3.87 6.82
N LEU A 98 0.86 3.59 7.76
CA LEU A 98 2.24 3.27 7.41
C LEU A 98 2.33 2.02 6.52
N ALA A 99 1.56 0.97 6.81
CA ALA A 99 1.51 -0.22 5.97
C ALA A 99 1.09 0.10 4.52
N GLY A 100 0.06 0.94 4.37
CA GLY A 100 -0.43 1.43 3.09
C GLY A 100 0.62 2.23 2.32
N GLU A 101 1.28 3.19 2.97
CA GLU A 101 2.31 4.02 2.35
C GLU A 101 3.53 3.20 1.90
N LEU A 102 3.99 2.25 2.73
CA LEU A 102 5.09 1.36 2.37
C LEU A 102 4.75 0.49 1.17
N ALA A 103 3.54 -0.09 1.15
CA ALA A 103 3.09 -0.95 0.07
C ALA A 103 2.92 -0.18 -1.25
N MET A 104 2.40 1.05 -1.20
CA MET A 104 2.28 1.91 -2.39
C MET A 104 3.66 2.30 -2.93
N ALA A 105 4.60 2.66 -2.06
CA ALA A 105 5.97 2.99 -2.48
C ALA A 105 6.66 1.82 -3.17
N ASP A 106 6.56 0.61 -2.60
CA ASP A 106 7.08 -0.64 -3.18
C ASP A 106 6.44 -0.96 -4.54
N THR A 107 5.12 -0.79 -4.64
CA THR A 107 4.37 -1.04 -5.89
C THR A 107 4.78 -0.08 -6.99
N VAL A 108 4.91 1.21 -6.70
CA VAL A 108 5.32 2.23 -7.68
C VAL A 108 6.77 2.01 -8.12
N GLU A 109 7.67 1.67 -7.21
CA GLU A 109 9.06 1.38 -7.58
C GLU A 109 9.14 0.14 -8.49
N THR A 110 8.42 -0.91 -8.14
CA THR A 110 8.33 -2.12 -8.96
C THR A 110 7.81 -1.78 -10.36
N ALA A 111 6.79 -0.92 -10.46
CA ALA A 111 6.25 -0.48 -11.74
C ALA A 111 7.27 0.29 -12.60
N LEU A 112 8.00 1.23 -11.97
CA LEU A 112 9.07 1.98 -12.62
C LEU A 112 10.22 1.06 -13.08
N LEU A 113 10.55 0.04 -12.29
CA LEU A 113 11.54 -0.96 -12.65
C LEU A 113 11.08 -1.79 -13.85
N MET A 114 9.83 -2.26 -13.87
CA MET A 114 9.27 -2.99 -15.02
C MET A 114 9.31 -2.14 -16.30
N ARG A 115 8.99 -0.85 -16.19
CA ARG A 115 9.07 0.10 -17.32
C ARG A 115 10.50 0.20 -17.86
N ARG A 116 11.50 0.36 -16.98
CA ARG A 116 12.92 0.40 -17.37
C ARG A 116 13.36 -0.90 -18.04
N MET A 117 12.95 -2.05 -17.51
CA MET A 117 13.26 -3.36 -18.09
C MET A 117 12.75 -3.50 -19.53
N ILE A 118 11.51 -3.05 -19.81
CA ILE A 118 10.96 -3.09 -21.18
C ILE A 118 11.74 -2.15 -22.09
N MET A 119 12.04 -0.92 -21.65
CA MET A 119 12.84 0.01 -22.44
C MET A 119 14.22 -0.54 -22.77
N THR A 120 14.90 -1.16 -21.79
CA THR A 120 16.20 -1.79 -22.03
C THR A 120 16.10 -3.00 -22.97
N GLY A 121 15.03 -3.80 -22.85
CA GLY A 121 14.78 -4.93 -23.75
C GLY A 121 14.48 -4.51 -25.18
N MET A 122 13.76 -3.40 -25.37
CA MET A 122 13.54 -2.81 -26.69
C MET A 122 14.81 -2.23 -27.31
N SER A 123 15.78 -1.82 -26.50
CA SER A 123 17.07 -1.29 -26.96
C SER A 123 18.05 -2.40 -27.36
N GLU A 124 17.68 -3.67 -27.22
CA GLU A 124 18.49 -4.81 -27.63
C GLU A 124 18.50 -4.94 -29.17
N PRO A 125 19.65 -5.16 -29.82
CA PRO A 125 19.75 -5.18 -31.28
C PRO A 125 18.80 -6.15 -31.98
N ASN A 126 18.66 -7.38 -31.50
CA ASN A 126 17.76 -8.38 -32.09
C ASN A 126 16.28 -8.02 -31.89
N ALA A 127 15.94 -7.31 -30.80
CA ALA A 127 14.60 -6.77 -30.59
C ALA A 127 14.31 -5.58 -31.50
N THR A 128 15.30 -4.70 -31.72
CA THR A 128 15.18 -3.51 -32.58
C THR A 128 14.95 -3.87 -34.05
N GLU A 129 15.56 -4.97 -34.50
CA GLU A 129 15.36 -5.50 -35.86
C GLU A 129 13.95 -6.10 -36.07
N GLN A 130 13.14 -6.22 -35.01
CA GLN A 130 11.77 -6.72 -35.09
C GLN A 130 10.73 -5.63 -34.76
N PRO A 131 10.16 -4.95 -35.76
CA PRO A 131 9.15 -3.89 -35.56
C PRO A 131 7.95 -4.31 -34.71
N ARG A 132 7.54 -5.59 -34.78
CA ARG A 132 6.43 -6.11 -33.96
C ARG A 132 6.77 -6.15 -32.47
N ALA A 133 8.03 -6.42 -32.11
CA ALA A 133 8.49 -6.47 -30.72
C ALA A 133 8.54 -5.08 -30.12
N ILE A 134 9.05 -4.09 -30.87
CA ILE A 134 9.06 -2.68 -30.48
C ILE A 134 7.64 -2.17 -30.25
N ALA A 135 6.72 -2.41 -31.19
CA ALA A 135 5.32 -1.97 -31.06
C ALA A 135 4.59 -2.62 -29.87
N ASP A 136 4.90 -3.88 -29.51
CA ASP A 136 4.35 -4.50 -28.30
C ASP A 136 4.97 -3.93 -27.01
N GLY A 137 6.28 -3.65 -27.04
CA GLY A 137 6.98 -2.96 -25.95
C GLY A 137 6.40 -1.57 -25.67
N GLU A 138 6.18 -0.76 -26.70
CA GLU A 138 5.55 0.57 -26.57
C GLU A 138 4.13 0.47 -25.98
N ARG A 139 3.30 -0.46 -26.47
CA ARG A 139 1.95 -0.69 -25.92
C ARG A 139 1.99 -1.07 -24.44
N ARG A 140 2.95 -1.89 -24.03
CA ARG A 140 3.15 -2.29 -22.62
C ARG A 140 3.65 -1.14 -21.75
N ILE A 141 4.55 -0.30 -22.27
CA ILE A 141 4.99 0.92 -21.58
C ILE A 141 3.81 1.86 -21.38
N GLU A 142 2.97 2.07 -22.40
CA GLU A 142 1.81 2.94 -22.29
C GLU A 142 0.78 2.41 -21.28
N ALA A 143 0.57 1.08 -21.24
CA ALA A 143 -0.26 0.45 -20.22
C ALA A 143 0.33 0.63 -18.81
N LEU A 144 1.65 0.43 -18.65
CA LEU A 144 2.35 0.68 -17.38
C LEU A 144 2.22 2.13 -16.93
N ASP A 145 2.40 3.10 -17.84
CA ASP A 145 2.33 4.52 -17.50
C ASP A 145 0.92 4.90 -17.02
N ARG A 146 -0.13 4.32 -17.62
CA ARG A 146 -1.51 4.46 -17.11
C ARG A 146 -1.69 3.85 -15.73
N GLU A 147 -1.17 2.65 -15.47
CA GLU A 147 -1.29 2.05 -14.15
C GLU A 147 -0.48 2.81 -13.08
N ILE A 148 0.71 3.30 -13.41
CA ILE A 148 1.51 4.15 -12.51
C ILE A 148 0.75 5.43 -12.16
N ALA A 149 0.12 6.07 -13.16
CA ALA A 149 -0.71 7.24 -12.91
C ALA A 149 -1.92 6.93 -12.02
N ALA A 150 -2.57 5.79 -12.24
CA ALA A 150 -3.68 5.33 -11.39
C ALA A 150 -3.23 5.10 -9.94
N LEU A 151 -2.11 4.41 -9.72
CA LEU A 151 -1.54 4.19 -8.38
C LEU A 151 -1.20 5.52 -7.68
N LYS A 152 -0.60 6.47 -8.42
CA LYS A 152 -0.30 7.80 -7.88
C LYS A 152 -1.57 8.53 -7.44
N ASN A 153 -2.60 8.53 -8.28
CA ASN A 153 -3.87 9.17 -7.99
C ASN A 153 -4.57 8.51 -6.79
N GLU A 154 -4.54 7.19 -6.69
CA GLU A 154 -5.08 6.46 -5.55
C GLU A 154 -4.36 6.82 -4.24
N MET A 155 -3.04 6.92 -4.27
CA MET A 155 -2.23 7.33 -3.12
C MET A 155 -2.56 8.76 -2.67
N GLU A 156 -2.65 9.70 -3.61
CA GLU A 156 -2.98 11.09 -3.33
C GLU A 156 -4.39 11.22 -2.75
N LEU A 157 -5.38 10.56 -3.37
CA LEU A 157 -6.75 10.53 -2.88
C LEU A 157 -6.86 9.94 -1.47
N LYS A 158 -6.20 8.79 -1.21
CA LYS A 158 -6.17 8.20 0.13
C LYS A 158 -5.58 9.14 1.17
N ARG A 159 -4.54 9.90 0.81
CA ARG A 159 -3.91 10.89 1.69
C ARG A 159 -4.80 12.09 1.97
N GLU A 160 -5.53 12.58 0.97
CA GLU A 160 -6.50 13.67 1.13
C GLU A 160 -7.69 13.25 2.00
N LEU A 161 -8.28 12.09 1.72
CA LEU A 161 -9.37 11.52 2.52
C LEU A 161 -8.96 11.31 3.98
N ALA A 162 -7.75 10.83 4.22
CA ALA A 162 -7.20 10.66 5.57
C ALA A 162 -7.01 12.00 6.32
N ARG A 163 -6.70 13.09 5.62
CA ARG A 163 -6.59 14.43 6.24
C ARG A 163 -7.95 15.03 6.54
N ASN A 164 -8.86 14.99 5.55
CA ASN A 164 -10.19 15.58 5.69
C ASN A 164 -11.02 14.86 6.76
N SER A 165 -10.99 13.53 6.80
CA SER A 165 -11.70 12.77 7.84
C SER A 165 -11.25 13.13 9.26
N VAL A 166 -9.95 13.33 9.48
CA VAL A 166 -9.42 13.74 10.79
C VAL A 166 -9.89 15.15 11.15
N LEU A 167 -9.83 16.10 10.22
CA LEU A 167 -10.29 17.46 10.44
C LEU A 167 -11.78 17.51 10.80
N THR A 168 -12.63 16.80 10.05
CA THR A 168 -14.07 16.73 10.33
C THR A 168 -14.39 16.10 11.69
N ILE A 169 -13.62 15.09 12.12
CA ILE A 169 -13.79 14.49 13.45
C ILE A 169 -13.40 15.49 14.55
N ILE A 170 -12.28 16.20 14.40
CA ILE A 170 -11.81 17.20 15.36
C ILE A 170 -12.77 18.39 15.44
N GLU A 171 -13.25 18.90 14.31
CA GLU A 171 -14.25 19.97 14.25
C GLU A 171 -15.51 19.57 14.99
N ARG A 172 -16.02 18.35 14.76
CA ARG A 172 -17.19 17.82 15.45
C ARG A 172 -16.98 17.61 16.95
N GLU A 173 -15.77 17.22 17.37
CA GLU A 173 -15.42 17.11 18.80
C GLU A 173 -15.37 18.50 19.44
N ASN A 174 -14.74 19.48 18.79
CA ASN A 174 -14.70 20.87 19.25
C ASN A 174 -16.10 21.50 19.34
N GLU A 175 -16.97 21.23 18.36
CA GLU A 175 -18.38 21.63 18.43
C GLU A 175 -19.11 20.95 19.59
N ARG A 176 -18.84 19.67 19.88
CA ARG A 176 -19.42 18.98 21.05
C ARG A 176 -18.91 19.56 22.37
N VAL A 177 -17.61 19.81 22.50
CA VAL A 177 -17.00 20.41 23.70
C VAL A 177 -17.45 21.85 23.90
N GLY A 178 -17.59 22.62 22.82
CA GLY A 178 -18.05 24.01 22.84
C GLY A 178 -19.57 24.15 23.10
N ASN A 179 -20.40 23.27 22.54
CA ASN A 179 -21.86 23.31 22.71
C ASN A 179 -22.34 22.54 23.94
N ASN A 180 -21.52 21.64 24.48
CA ASN A 180 -21.86 20.85 25.66
C ASN A 180 -20.58 20.59 26.47
N PRO A 181 -20.14 21.53 27.32
CA PRO A 181 -19.11 21.24 28.31
C PRO A 181 -19.71 20.14 29.19
N MET A 182 -19.32 18.89 28.93
CA MET A 182 -19.76 17.76 29.73
C MET A 182 -19.41 18.14 31.17
N ILE A 183 -20.46 18.38 31.96
CA ILE A 183 -20.38 18.43 33.41
C ILE A 183 -19.73 17.11 33.74
N GLN A 184 -18.44 17.18 34.06
CA GLN A 184 -17.75 16.09 34.72
C GLN A 184 -18.52 15.99 36.04
N GLN A 185 -19.56 15.15 36.07
CA GLN A 185 -20.10 14.65 37.31
C GLN A 185 -18.97 13.81 37.87
N THR A 186 -18.05 14.49 38.55
CA THR A 186 -17.42 13.93 39.72
C THR A 186 -18.60 13.51 40.58
N ASP A 187 -18.95 12.23 40.53
CA ASP A 187 -19.82 11.62 41.53
C ASP A 187 -19.04 11.76 42.85
N ASN A 188 -19.18 12.93 43.47
CA ASN A 188 -18.48 13.30 44.67
C ASN A 188 -19.10 12.45 45.77
N ALA A 189 -18.44 11.36 46.13
CA ALA A 189 -18.86 10.47 47.21
C ALA A 189 -19.16 11.27 48.51
N ASP A 190 -18.47 12.40 48.73
CA ASP A 190 -18.74 13.36 49.81
C ASP A 190 -20.14 13.96 49.77
N SER A 191 -20.66 14.29 48.58
CA SER A 191 -22.02 14.84 48.46
C SER A 191 -23.09 13.81 48.79
N ARG A 192 -22.85 12.51 48.51
CA ARG A 192 -23.74 11.42 48.91
C ARG A 192 -23.69 11.12 50.40
N MET A 193 -22.51 11.24 51.02
CA MET A 193 -22.36 11.04 52.47
C MET A 193 -23.02 12.17 53.26
N HIS A 194 -22.92 13.41 52.78
CA HIS A 194 -23.56 14.54 53.44
C HIS A 194 -25.10 14.41 53.46
N THR A 195 -25.72 13.88 52.41
CA THR A 195 -27.18 13.67 52.35
C THR A 195 -27.67 12.53 53.25
N LEU A 196 -26.78 11.67 53.74
CA LEU A 196 -27.11 10.60 54.70
C LEU A 196 -26.89 11.03 56.16
N GLU A 197 -26.19 12.13 56.38
CA GLU A 197 -25.81 12.63 57.72
C GLU A 197 -26.74 13.73 58.25
N VAL A 198 -27.60 14.29 57.40
CA VAL A 198 -28.63 15.25 57.84
C VAL A 198 -29.88 14.45 58.23
N PRO A 199 -30.26 14.41 59.52
CA PRO A 199 -31.53 13.81 59.91
C PRO A 199 -32.66 14.70 59.40
N ASP A 200 -33.71 14.09 58.86
CA ASP A 200 -34.97 14.79 58.57
C ASP A 200 -35.53 15.33 59.91
N GLU A 201 -35.42 16.63 60.14
CA GLU A 201 -36.22 17.32 61.16
C GLU A 201 -37.64 17.53 60.61
N GLU A 202 -38.63 17.08 61.39
CA GLU A 202 -40.08 17.11 61.12
C GLU A 202 -40.64 18.48 60.71
#